data_AF-A0A341BAH6-F1
#
_entry.id   AF-A0A341BAH6-F1
#
_cell.length_a   1.000
_cell.length_b   1.000
_cell.length_c   1.000
_cell.angle_alpha   90.00
_cell.angle_beta   90.00
_cell.angle_gamma   90.00
#
_symmetry.space_group_name_H-M   'P 1'
#
loop_
_entity.id
_entity.type
_entity.pdbx_description
1 polymer ?
#
loop_
_entity_poly.entity_id
_entity_poly.type
_entity_poly.pdbx_seq_one_letter_code
_entity_poly.pdbx_strand_id
1 'polypeptide(L)'
;MGIWDVNQKTFYLRNNQLVAGYLQGPNTKLEEKIDVVPIEPHAMFLGIHGGKLCLACVKSGDEIKLGLEPVNITDLNSSKEEDKRFAFIRSDSGPTTSFESAACPGWFLCTALETDQPVGLTNTPQDAVQVTKFYFQQDQ
;
A
#
# COMPACT_ATOMS: atom_id res chain seq x y z
N MET A 1 11.15 -3.27 -2.54
CA MET A 1 10.69 -4.36 -1.65
C MET A 1 9.56 -5.09 -2.34
N GLY A 2 9.52 -6.42 -2.25
CA GLY A 2 8.39 -7.22 -2.70
C GLY A 2 7.23 -7.12 -1.71
N ILE A 3 6.01 -6.99 -2.23
CA ILE A 3 4.78 -7.05 -1.45
C ILE A 3 3.76 -7.93 -2.16
N TRP A 4 3.15 -8.84 -1.43
CA TRP A 4 2.02 -9.63 -1.92
C TRP A 4 1.10 -9.99 -0.77
N ASP A 5 -0.19 -10.16 -1.06
CA ASP A 5 -1.15 -10.52 -0.03
C ASP A 5 -1.05 -12.01 0.35
N VAL A 6 -1.70 -12.41 1.44
CA VAL A 6 -1.69 -13.83 1.88
C VAL A 6 -2.28 -14.80 0.87
N ASN A 7 -3.07 -14.31 -0.09
CA ASN A 7 -3.62 -15.08 -1.21
C ASN A 7 -2.70 -15.08 -2.43
N GLN A 8 -1.44 -14.62 -2.28
CA GLN A 8 -0.40 -14.58 -3.30
C GLN A 8 -0.67 -13.59 -4.45
N LYS A 9 -1.53 -12.58 -4.26
CA LYS A 9 -1.69 -11.51 -5.24
C LYS A 9 -0.59 -10.48 -5.10
N THR A 10 0.10 -10.19 -6.20
CA THR A 10 1.13 -9.15 -6.27
C THR A 10 0.53 -7.85 -6.77
N PHE A 11 1.23 -6.74 -6.54
CA PHE A 11 0.80 -5.43 -7.03
C PHE A 11 1.32 -5.16 -8.42
N TYR A 12 0.49 -4.56 -9.27
CA TYR A 12 0.89 -4.03 -10.56
C TYR A 12 0.08 -2.79 -10.91
N LEU A 13 0.57 -1.99 -11.87
CA LEU A 13 -0.14 -0.82 -12.35
C LEU A 13 -1.07 -1.13 -13.53
N ARG A 14 -2.33 -0.68 -13.44
CA ARG A 14 -3.29 -0.69 -14.54
C ARG A 14 -4.03 0.64 -14.59
N ASN A 15 -4.00 1.33 -15.72
CA ASN A 15 -4.65 2.65 -15.90
C ASN A 15 -4.29 3.67 -14.80
N ASN A 16 -3.01 3.71 -14.40
CA ASN A 16 -2.51 4.58 -13.32
C ASN A 16 -3.13 4.33 -11.93
N GLN A 17 -3.73 3.15 -11.73
CA GLN A 17 -4.18 2.66 -10.42
C GLN A 17 -3.39 1.42 -10.02
N LEU A 18 -3.06 1.33 -8.74
CA LEU A 18 -2.45 0.14 -8.16
C LEU A 18 -3.50 -0.96 -8.06
N VAL A 19 -3.21 -2.14 -8.59
CA VAL A 19 -4.11 -3.29 -8.67
C VAL A 19 -3.42 -4.52 -8.07
N ALA A 20 -4.19 -5.38 -7.42
CA ALA A 20 -3.69 -6.67 -6.91
C ALA A 20 -4.22 -7.83 -7.75
N GLY A 21 -3.33 -8.69 -8.25
CA GLY A 21 -3.73 -9.85 -9.02
C GLY A 21 -2.65 -10.91 -9.19
N TYR A 22 -2.96 -11.93 -9.98
CA TYR A 22 -2.04 -13.03 -10.27
C TYR A 22 -1.27 -12.78 -11.56
N LEU A 23 -0.01 -12.38 -11.45
CA LEU A 23 0.88 -12.23 -12.60
C LEU A 23 1.49 -13.58 -12.98
N GLN A 24 1.45 -13.94 -14.26
CA GLN A 24 1.98 -15.20 -14.77
C GLN A 24 2.85 -15.00 -16.02
N GLY A 25 3.82 -15.89 -16.19
CA GLY A 25 4.70 -15.92 -17.35
C GLY A 25 5.39 -14.58 -17.60
N PRO A 26 5.31 -14.00 -18.81
CA PRO A 26 5.99 -12.74 -19.12
C PRO A 26 5.40 -11.53 -18.37
N ASN A 27 4.24 -11.65 -17.73
CA ASN A 27 3.60 -10.55 -17.00
C ASN A 27 4.18 -10.35 -15.59
N THR A 28 5.01 -11.27 -15.07
CA THR A 28 5.67 -11.09 -13.77
C THR A 28 6.59 -9.87 -13.74
N LYS A 29 7.10 -9.43 -14.90
CA LYS A 29 7.87 -8.18 -15.03
C LYS A 29 7.05 -6.90 -14.76
N LEU A 30 5.72 -7.00 -14.71
CA LEU A 30 4.82 -5.88 -14.39
C LEU A 30 4.62 -5.70 -12.89
N GLU A 31 5.17 -6.61 -12.08
CA GLU A 31 5.13 -6.51 -10.63
C GLU A 31 5.76 -5.19 -10.16
N GLU A 32 4.98 -4.43 -9.41
CA GLU A 32 5.42 -3.19 -8.80
C GLU A 32 6.16 -3.49 -7.50
N LYS A 33 7.35 -2.91 -7.39
CA LYS A 33 8.12 -2.93 -6.15
C LYS A 33 7.71 -1.74 -5.30
N ILE A 34 7.63 -1.96 -3.99
CA ILE A 34 7.41 -0.91 -3.02
C ILE A 34 8.75 -0.29 -2.59
N ASP A 35 8.86 1.01 -2.77
CA ASP A 35 9.88 1.87 -2.21
C ASP A 35 9.44 2.34 -0.82
N VAL A 36 10.36 2.37 0.14
CA VAL A 36 10.06 2.67 1.54
C VAL A 36 11.03 3.72 2.06
N VAL A 37 10.48 4.74 2.73
CA VAL A 37 11.27 5.67 3.57
C VAL A 37 10.76 5.55 5.00
N PRO A 38 11.57 5.05 5.95
CA PRO A 38 11.18 4.94 7.35
C PRO A 38 11.06 6.34 7.97
N ILE A 39 10.02 6.54 8.79
CA ILE A 39 9.77 7.75 9.55
C ILE A 39 10.14 7.51 11.02
N GLU A 40 9.56 6.46 11.59
CA GLU A 40 9.70 5.97 12.95
C GLU A 40 9.78 4.43 12.90
N PRO A 41 10.12 3.73 14.00
CA PRO A 41 10.31 2.27 13.97
C PRO A 41 9.15 1.47 13.34
N HIS A 42 7.93 1.98 13.41
CA HIS A 42 6.73 1.35 12.87
C HIS A 42 5.95 2.23 11.88
N ALA A 43 6.51 3.36 11.44
CA ALA A 43 5.83 4.24 10.47
C ALA A 43 6.74 4.53 9.29
N MET A 44 6.17 4.56 8.09
CA MET A 44 6.91 4.74 6.84
C MET A 44 6.08 5.38 5.76
N PHE A 45 6.76 6.05 4.84
CA PHE A 45 6.21 6.39 3.55
C PHE A 45 6.34 5.19 2.61
N LEU A 46 5.33 5.01 1.75
CA LEU A 46 5.30 3.96 0.74
C LEU A 46 5.19 4.61 -0.64
N GLY A 47 5.98 4.11 -1.59
CA GLY A 47 5.94 4.56 -2.97
C GLY A 47 6.22 3.44 -3.96
N ILE A 48 6.09 3.75 -5.23
CA ILE A 48 6.45 2.90 -6.37
C ILE A 48 7.25 3.72 -7.39
N HIS A 49 7.76 3.04 -8.43
CA HIS A 49 8.54 3.66 -9.51
C HIS A 49 9.79 4.39 -9.03
N GLY A 50 10.50 3.79 -8.06
CA GLY A 50 11.68 4.39 -7.45
C GLY A 50 11.31 5.58 -6.55
N GLY A 51 10.15 5.49 -5.90
CA GLY A 51 9.63 6.50 -4.99
C GLY A 51 9.01 7.73 -5.66
N LYS A 52 8.80 7.73 -6.98
CA LYS A 52 8.24 8.89 -7.71
C LYS A 52 6.72 9.00 -7.64
N LEU A 53 6.05 7.90 -7.29
CA LEU A 53 4.61 7.84 -7.07
C LEU A 53 4.38 7.33 -5.65
N CYS A 54 3.86 8.19 -4.76
CA CYS A 54 3.61 7.83 -3.38
C CYS A 54 2.18 7.35 -3.17
N LEU A 55 2.02 6.33 -2.33
CA LEU A 55 0.71 5.87 -1.88
C LEU A 55 0.15 6.89 -0.89
N ALA A 56 -1.07 7.35 -1.13
CA ALA A 56 -1.73 8.37 -0.33
C ALA A 56 -3.09 7.89 0.15
N CYS A 57 -3.43 8.21 1.39
CA CYS A 57 -4.79 8.16 1.89
C CYS A 57 -5.51 9.45 1.49
N VAL A 58 -6.41 9.35 0.52
CA VAL A 58 -7.18 10.49 0.00
C VAL A 58 -8.57 10.44 0.60
N LYS A 59 -8.93 11.50 1.33
CA LYS A 59 -10.27 11.71 1.86
C LYS A 59 -11.03 12.71 0.98
N SER A 60 -12.15 12.30 0.42
CA SER A 60 -13.05 13.15 -0.38
C SER A 60 -14.46 13.08 0.20
N GLY A 61 -14.82 14.06 1.02
CA GLY A 61 -16.06 14.03 1.81
C GLY A 61 -16.01 12.91 2.85
N ASP A 62 -16.98 12.00 2.79
CA ASP A 62 -17.05 10.82 3.67
C ASP A 62 -16.31 9.60 3.10
N GLU A 63 -15.80 9.69 1.88
CA GLU A 63 -15.13 8.57 1.21
C GLU A 63 -13.61 8.63 1.44
N ILE A 64 -13.04 7.50 1.86
CA ILE A 64 -11.60 7.31 2.04
C ILE A 64 -11.11 6.30 1.01
N LYS A 65 -10.08 6.66 0.25
CA LYS A 65 -9.53 5.86 -0.84
C LYS A 65 -8.01 5.88 -0.82
N LEU A 66 -7.43 4.82 -1.38
CA LEU A 66 -6.02 4.82 -1.73
C LEU A 66 -5.83 5.55 -3.07
N GLY A 67 -4.90 6.50 -3.10
CA GLY A 67 -4.46 7.19 -4.31
C GLY A 67 -2.97 6.98 -4.55
N LEU A 68 -2.55 7.20 -5.81
CA LEU A 68 -1.15 7.37 -6.18
C LEU A 68 -0.93 8.81 -6.59
N GLU A 69 -0.05 9.52 -5.90
CA GLU A 69 0.28 10.91 -6.24
C GLU A 69 1.72 11.04 -6.75
N PRO A 70 1.96 11.87 -7.78
CA PRO A 70 3.28 12.09 -8.36
C PRO A 70 4.15 13.00 -7.50
N VAL A 71 4.48 12.51 -6.30
CA VAL A 71 5.36 13.15 -5.32
C VAL A 71 6.53 12.22 -5.06
N ASN A 72 7.74 12.77 -4.96
CA ASN A 72 8.91 11.99 -4.62
C ASN A 72 8.92 11.67 -3.12
N ILE A 73 9.07 10.39 -2.78
CA ILE A 73 9.05 9.86 -1.42
C ILE A 73 10.12 10.49 -0.51
N THR A 74 11.23 10.95 -1.09
CA THR A 74 12.32 11.63 -0.34
C THR A 74 12.00 13.08 0.00
N ASP A 75 11.02 13.68 -0.67
CA ASP A 75 10.62 15.08 -0.44
C ASP A 75 9.56 15.19 0.67
N LEU A 76 8.98 14.04 1.06
CA LEU A 76 8.00 13.92 2.13
C LEU A 76 8.64 14.10 3.51
N ASN A 77 7.91 14.76 4.41
CA ASN A 77 8.36 15.00 5.77
C ASN A 77 7.20 14.80 6.76
N SER A 78 7.36 13.84 7.67
CA SER A 78 6.33 13.46 8.65
C SER A 78 5.94 14.57 9.64
N SER A 79 6.76 15.61 9.79
CA SER A 79 6.44 16.78 10.59
C SER A 79 5.43 17.72 9.92
N LYS A 80 5.23 17.59 8.60
CA LYS A 80 4.22 18.36 7.86
C LYS A 80 2.88 17.61 7.88
N GLU A 81 1.84 18.32 8.32
CA GLU A 81 0.47 17.76 8.35
C GLU A 81 -0.01 17.29 6.98
N GLU A 82 0.36 17.98 5.90
CA GLU A 82 0.02 17.62 4.52
C GLU A 82 0.62 16.29 4.07
N ASP A 83 1.77 15.89 4.64
CA ASP A 83 2.48 14.69 4.24
C ASP A 83 2.04 13.46 5.04
N LYS A 84 1.32 13.64 6.17
CA LYS A 84 0.78 12.53 6.98
C LYS A 84 -0.10 11.58 6.17
N ARG A 85 -0.75 12.07 5.11
CA ARG A 85 -1.56 11.25 4.20
C ARG A 85 -0.78 10.18 3.44
N PHE A 86 0.54 10.35 3.30
CA PHE A 86 1.42 9.37 2.68
C PHE A 86 2.01 8.38 3.69
N ALA A 87 1.84 8.63 4.99
CA ALA A 87 2.41 7.81 6.04
C ALA A 87 1.50 6.62 6.38
N PHE A 88 2.13 5.45 6.52
CA PHE A 88 1.49 4.22 6.93
C PHE A 88 2.18 3.64 8.16
N ILE A 89 1.38 3.17 9.10
CA ILE A 89 1.81 2.49 10.31
C ILE A 89 1.86 1.00 10.00
N ARG A 90 3.05 0.43 10.06
CA ARG A 90 3.33 -0.99 9.88
C ARG A 90 3.11 -1.73 11.19
N SER A 91 2.30 -2.79 11.14
CA SER A 91 2.14 -3.74 12.23
C SER A 91 2.47 -5.14 11.76
N ASP A 92 3.47 -5.78 12.38
CA ASP A 92 3.86 -7.15 12.07
C ASP A 92 3.07 -8.15 12.93
N SER A 93 2.54 -9.18 12.29
CA SER A 93 1.82 -10.29 12.90
C SER A 93 2.38 -11.61 12.35
N GLY A 94 3.39 -12.14 13.05
CA GLY A 94 4.14 -13.31 12.61
C GLY A 94 4.86 -13.03 11.28
N PRO A 95 4.65 -13.85 10.22
CA PRO A 95 5.29 -13.65 8.92
C PRO A 95 4.59 -12.60 8.05
N THR A 96 3.45 -12.08 8.49
CA THR A 96 2.63 -11.12 7.74
C THR A 96 2.66 -9.76 8.39
N THR A 97 2.33 -8.75 7.60
CA THR A 97 2.33 -7.35 7.98
C THR A 97 1.03 -6.70 7.51
N SER A 98 0.50 -5.78 8.29
CA SER A 98 -0.59 -4.89 7.89
C SER A 98 -0.12 -3.44 7.90
N PHE A 99 -0.75 -2.61 7.06
CA PHE A 99 -0.44 -1.18 6.95
C PHE A 99 -1.69 -0.37 7.26
N GLU A 100 -1.65 0.44 8.30
CA GLU A 100 -2.72 1.38 8.67
C GLU A 100 -2.38 2.78 8.17
N SER A 101 -3.35 3.56 7.72
CA SER A 101 -3.13 4.96 7.35
C SER A 101 -2.91 5.82 8.59
N ALA A 102 -1.81 6.57 8.64
CA ALA A 102 -1.56 7.53 9.73
C ALA A 102 -2.53 8.73 9.69
N ALA A 103 -2.99 9.13 8.50
CA ALA A 103 -3.94 10.23 8.33
C ALA A 103 -5.40 9.83 8.59
N CYS A 104 -5.73 8.54 8.44
CA CYS A 104 -7.06 8.01 8.71
C CYS A 104 -6.95 6.77 9.62
N PRO A 105 -6.81 6.96 10.94
CA PRO A 105 -6.75 5.85 11.88
C PRO A 105 -7.94 4.90 11.74
N GLY A 106 -7.68 3.61 11.87
CA GLY A 106 -8.63 2.52 11.62
C GLY A 106 -8.76 2.11 10.16
N TRP A 107 -8.15 2.82 9.20
CA TRP A 107 -8.17 2.43 7.79
C TRP A 107 -6.89 1.70 7.38
N PHE A 108 -7.05 0.48 6.89
CA PHE A 108 -5.95 -0.42 6.55
C PHE A 108 -5.85 -0.63 5.04
N LEU A 109 -4.63 -0.73 4.53
CA LEU A 109 -4.36 -1.18 3.16
C LEU A 109 -5.01 -2.55 2.95
N CYS A 110 -5.77 -2.69 1.87
CA CYS A 110 -6.46 -3.93 1.57
C CYS A 110 -6.50 -4.26 0.08
N THR A 111 -6.63 -5.55 -0.21
CA THR A 111 -6.99 -6.07 -1.54
C THR A 111 -8.36 -6.76 -1.47
N ALA A 112 -9.07 -6.79 -2.60
CA ALA A 112 -10.28 -7.59 -2.72
C ALA A 112 -9.94 -9.09 -2.76
N LEU A 113 -10.93 -9.95 -2.50
CA LEU A 113 -10.79 -11.39 -2.77
C LEU A 113 -10.63 -11.66 -4.27
N GLU A 114 -11.36 -10.92 -5.10
CA GLU A 114 -11.27 -10.98 -6.55
C GLU A 114 -9.90 -10.50 -7.04
N THR A 115 -9.40 -11.14 -8.10
CA THR A 115 -8.17 -10.71 -8.77
C THR A 115 -8.43 -9.47 -9.61
N ASP A 116 -7.36 -8.72 -9.87
CA ASP A 116 -7.35 -7.57 -10.78
C ASP A 116 -8.27 -6.42 -10.36
N GLN A 117 -8.49 -6.32 -9.04
CA GLN A 117 -9.19 -5.24 -8.38
C GLN A 117 -8.20 -4.20 -7.80
N PRO A 118 -8.60 -2.92 -7.75
CA PRO A 118 -7.77 -1.88 -7.16
C PRO A 118 -7.37 -2.20 -5.71
N VAL A 119 -6.13 -1.88 -5.37
CA VAL A 119 -5.70 -1.83 -3.96
C VAL A 119 -6.40 -0.63 -3.32
N GLY A 120 -6.95 -0.85 -2.12
CA GLY A 120 -7.79 0.13 -1.44
C GLY A 120 -7.44 0.31 0.03
N LEU A 121 -8.32 1.02 0.72
CA LEU A 121 -8.32 1.13 2.17
C LEU A 121 -9.65 0.59 2.72
N THR A 122 -9.61 -0.02 3.89
CA THR A 122 -10.80 -0.51 4.60
C THR A 122 -10.77 -0.19 6.08
N ASN A 123 -11.93 0.14 6.65
CA ASN A 123 -12.14 0.29 8.08
C ASN A 123 -12.75 -0.94 8.76
N THR A 124 -12.98 -2.02 8.02
CA THR A 124 -13.50 -3.30 8.55
C THR A 124 -12.51 -4.44 8.27
N PRO A 125 -11.28 -4.40 8.83
CA PRO A 125 -10.23 -5.36 8.50
C PRO A 125 -10.52 -6.81 8.94
N GLN A 126 -11.58 -7.04 9.74
CA GLN A 126 -12.05 -8.37 10.13
C GLN A 126 -13.06 -8.97 9.14
N ASP A 127 -13.57 -8.20 8.19
CA ASP A 127 -14.52 -8.70 7.20
C ASP A 127 -13.82 -9.66 6.23
N ALA A 128 -14.39 -10.84 6.06
CA ALA A 128 -13.80 -11.91 5.24
C ALA A 128 -13.75 -11.59 3.73
N VAL A 129 -14.31 -10.45 3.29
CA VAL A 129 -14.37 -10.03 1.88
C VAL A 129 -13.13 -9.26 1.42
N GLN A 130 -12.22 -8.93 2.33
CA GLN A 130 -11.00 -8.18 2.03
C GLN A 130 -9.79 -8.81 2.71
N VAL A 131 -8.61 -8.56 2.15
CA VAL A 131 -7.34 -9.05 2.68
C VAL A 131 -6.49 -7.86 3.10
N THR A 132 -6.11 -7.81 4.38
CA THR A 132 -5.32 -6.74 5.00
C THR A 132 -3.94 -7.19 5.46
N LYS A 133 -3.60 -8.46 5.19
CA LYS A 133 -2.34 -9.09 5.58
C LYS A 133 -1.49 -9.34 4.34
N PHE A 134 -0.25 -8.88 4.42
CA PHE A 134 0.72 -8.94 3.33
C PHE A 134 2.00 -9.59 3.80
N TYR A 135 2.66 -10.31 2.92
CA TYR A 135 4.08 -10.59 3.05
C TYR A 135 4.85 -9.38 2.55
N PHE A 136 5.82 -8.90 3.33
CA PHE A 136 6.58 -7.70 3.02
C PHE A 136 8.06 -7.94 3.24
N GLN A 137 8.82 -8.06 2.15
CA GLN A 137 10.20 -8.51 2.19
C GLN A 137 11.10 -7.65 1.31
N GLN A 138 12.33 -7.43 1.78
CA GLN A 138 13.36 -6.79 0.98
C GLN A 138 13.84 -7.79 -0.08
N ASP A 139 13.98 -7.33 -1.32
CA ASP A 139 14.58 -8.15 -2.38
C ASP A 139 16.03 -8.43 -1.96
N GLN A 140 16.42 -9.72 -1.98
CA GLN A 140 17.81 -10.14 -1.74
C GLN A 140 18.74 -9.72 -2.87
#